data_AF-A0A9P6UN42-F1
#
_entry.id   AF-A0A9P6UN42-F1
#
_cell.length_a   1.000
_cell.length_b   1.000
_cell.length_c   1.000
_cell.angle_alpha   90.00
_cell.angle_beta   90.00
_cell.angle_gamma   90.00
#
_symmetry.space_group_name_H-M   'P 1'
#
loop_
_entity.id
_entity.type
_entity.pdbx_description
1 polymer ?
#
loop_
_entity_poly.entity_id
_entity_poly.type
_entity_poly.pdbx_seq_one_letter_code
_entity_poly.pdbx_strand_id
1 'polypeptide(L)'
;MSFIYNYFTCDNSTPSEKENAAALKAIIKSHKSALKSEIKQYDTDCKQTVKEAEAEYRRIKKQAEEAMFRQTLDAINREIETIMATDEYKGSDEKTKAKFVQFQSWVGCGGHKYLGAEKEMEEKEAEEAKEKGQDEQQQPPLYQDEESAPGSISYPTEKEVLLSV
;
A
#
# COMPACT_ATOMS: atom_id res chain seq x y z
N MET A 1 21.35 39.40 -26.81
CA MET A 1 21.82 40.72 -27.33
C MET A 1 20.70 41.76 -27.43
N SER A 2 19.55 41.57 -26.77
CA SER A 2 18.39 42.48 -26.87
C SER A 2 18.35 43.59 -25.81
N PHE A 3 19.09 43.45 -24.71
CA PHE A 3 19.09 44.44 -23.62
C PHE A 3 19.82 45.75 -24.00
N ILE A 4 20.93 45.66 -24.72
CA ILE A 4 21.74 46.84 -25.13
C ILE A 4 21.01 47.64 -26.22
N TYR A 5 20.25 46.96 -27.10
CA TYR A 5 19.54 47.63 -28.20
C TYR A 5 18.40 48.53 -27.68
N ASN A 6 17.67 48.10 -26.64
CA ASN A 6 16.57 48.88 -26.06
C ASN A 6 17.02 50.08 -25.21
N TYR A 7 18.26 50.07 -24.70
CA TYR A 7 18.81 51.21 -23.95
C TYR A 7 19.08 52.43 -24.85
N PHE A 8 19.34 52.22 -26.15
CA PHE A 8 19.64 53.28 -27.11
C PHE A 8 18.47 53.70 -28.00
N THR A 9 17.40 52.89 -28.12
CA THR A 9 16.28 53.18 -29.02
C THR A 9 15.15 53.99 -28.39
N CYS A 10 15.24 54.37 -27.10
CA CYS A 10 14.17 55.09 -26.38
C CYS A 10 12.77 54.53 -26.68
N ASP A 11 12.66 53.21 -26.81
CA ASP A 11 11.38 52.56 -27.01
C ASP A 11 10.73 52.42 -25.64
N ASN A 12 9.73 53.27 -25.37
CA ASN A 12 8.94 53.30 -24.13
C ASN A 12 8.08 52.03 -23.93
N SER A 13 8.35 50.97 -24.70
CA SER A 13 7.76 49.64 -24.62
C SER A 13 8.47 48.74 -23.60
N THR A 14 9.60 49.18 -23.03
CA THR A 14 10.30 48.43 -21.98
C THR A 14 9.47 48.48 -20.69
N PRO A 15 8.96 47.34 -20.17
CA PRO A 15 8.19 47.34 -18.94
C PRO A 15 9.02 47.96 -17.82
N SER A 16 8.40 48.84 -17.05
CA SER A 16 9.05 49.48 -15.91
C SER A 16 9.58 48.42 -14.95
N GLU A 17 10.62 48.75 -14.18
CA GLU A 17 11.15 47.86 -13.14
C GLU A 17 10.06 47.36 -12.18
N LYS A 18 9.04 48.18 -11.94
CA LYS A 18 7.86 47.86 -11.14
C LYS A 18 6.98 46.78 -11.81
N GLU A 19 6.77 46.85 -13.11
CA GLU A 19 6.01 45.85 -13.88
C GLU A 19 6.78 44.54 -13.99
N ASN A 20 8.10 44.60 -14.21
CA ASN A 20 8.95 43.41 -14.20
C ASN A 20 8.98 42.74 -12.82
N ALA A 21 9.08 43.52 -11.74
CA ALA A 21 9.01 42.99 -10.37
C ALA A 21 7.64 42.37 -10.04
N ALA A 22 6.54 42.97 -10.53
CA ALA A 22 5.20 42.42 -10.37
C ALA A 22 5.02 41.10 -11.15
N ALA A 23 5.52 41.04 -12.39
CA ALA A 23 5.50 39.82 -13.20
C ALA A 23 6.32 38.70 -12.54
N LEU A 24 7.52 39.00 -12.04
CA LEU A 24 8.35 38.03 -11.30
C LEU A 24 7.66 37.52 -10.03
N LYS A 25 7.02 38.41 -9.25
CA LYS A 25 6.24 38.01 -8.07
C LYS A 25 5.07 37.10 -8.44
N ALA A 26 4.37 37.37 -9.54
CA ALA A 26 3.28 36.54 -10.03
C ALA A 26 3.78 35.14 -10.45
N ILE A 27 4.90 35.05 -11.16
CA ILE A 27 5.54 33.79 -11.55
C ILE A 27 5.96 33.00 -10.30
N ILE A 28 6.63 33.64 -9.34
CA ILE A 28 7.03 33.00 -8.08
C ILE A 28 5.81 32.47 -7.32
N LYS A 29 4.72 33.25 -7.24
CA LYS A 29 3.49 32.83 -6.57
C LYS A 29 2.85 31.62 -7.27
N SER A 30 2.83 31.63 -8.61
CA SER A 30 2.31 30.53 -9.41
C SER A 30 3.12 29.25 -9.18
N HIS A 31 4.46 29.30 -9.31
CA HIS A 31 5.33 28.14 -9.07
C HIS A 31 5.24 27.62 -7.63
N LYS A 32 5.14 28.51 -6.64
CA LYS A 32 4.94 28.10 -5.24
C LYS A 32 3.63 27.35 -5.04
N SER A 33 2.56 27.76 -5.72
CA SER A 33 1.27 27.07 -5.68
C SER A 33 1.32 25.73 -6.41
N ALA A 34 1.93 25.69 -7.59
CA ALA A 34 2.10 24.47 -8.37
C ALA A 34 2.90 23.43 -7.58
N LEU A 35 4.04 23.81 -6.99
CA LEU A 35 4.88 22.92 -6.19
C LEU A 35 4.12 22.37 -4.97
N LYS A 36 3.33 23.20 -4.28
CA LYS A 36 2.49 22.74 -3.17
C LYS A 36 1.45 21.71 -3.61
N SER A 37 0.87 21.89 -4.80
CA SER A 37 -0.08 20.95 -5.37
C SER A 37 0.59 19.64 -5.76
N GLU A 38 1.75 19.72 -6.40
CA GLU A 38 2.53 18.57 -6.85
C GLU A 38 2.99 17.71 -5.67
N ILE A 39 3.47 18.33 -4.58
CA ILE A 39 3.85 17.61 -3.35
C ILE A 39 2.64 16.87 -2.74
N LYS A 40 1.46 17.52 -2.71
CA LYS A 40 0.25 16.87 -2.20
C LYS A 40 -0.19 15.71 -3.09
N GLN A 41 -0.10 15.88 -4.40
CA GLN A 41 -0.42 14.82 -5.34
C GLN A 41 0.54 13.64 -5.17
N TYR A 42 1.83 13.90 -5.06
CA TYR A 42 2.84 12.88 -4.83
C TYR A 42 2.60 12.10 -3.53
N ASP A 43 2.27 12.78 -2.42
CA ASP A 43 1.91 12.12 -1.16
C ASP A 43 0.67 11.23 -1.31
N THR A 44 -0.34 11.71 -2.05
CA THR A 44 -1.55 10.94 -2.34
C THR A 44 -1.25 9.69 -3.17
N ASP A 45 -0.48 9.85 -4.25
CA ASP A 45 -0.11 8.77 -5.16
C ASP A 45 0.77 7.73 -4.45
N CYS A 46 1.69 8.17 -3.59
CA CYS A 46 2.52 7.29 -2.77
C CYS A 46 1.67 6.45 -1.82
N LYS A 47 0.74 7.08 -1.07
CA LYS A 47 -0.18 6.37 -0.18
C LYS A 47 -1.05 5.37 -0.92
N GLN A 48 -1.54 5.74 -2.11
CA GLN A 48 -2.36 4.84 -2.92
C GLN A 48 -1.54 3.65 -3.44
N THR A 49 -0.33 3.89 -3.94
CA THR A 49 0.57 2.85 -4.44
C THR A 49 0.93 1.84 -3.35
N VAL A 50 1.20 2.31 -2.12
CA VAL A 50 1.47 1.43 -0.97
C VAL A 50 0.26 0.57 -0.63
N LYS A 51 -0.95 1.15 -0.60
CA LYS A 51 -2.19 0.40 -0.35
C LYS A 51 -2.44 -0.69 -1.40
N GLU A 52 -2.21 -0.37 -2.68
CA GLU A 52 -2.35 -1.34 -3.77
C GLU A 52 -1.32 -2.46 -3.67
N ALA A 53 -0.06 -2.12 -3.36
CA ALA A 53 1.00 -3.11 -3.17
C ALA A 53 0.71 -4.03 -1.97
N GLU A 54 0.20 -3.50 -0.86
CA GLU A 54 -0.19 -4.30 0.29
C GLU A 54 -1.37 -5.23 -0.02
N ALA A 55 -2.38 -4.76 -0.74
CA ALA A 55 -3.52 -5.57 -1.15
C ALA A 55 -3.06 -6.72 -2.08
N GLU A 56 -2.20 -6.43 -3.04
CA GLU A 56 -1.66 -7.43 -3.96
C GLU A 56 -0.76 -8.45 -3.23
N TYR A 57 0.06 -7.99 -2.28
CA TYR A 57 0.85 -8.89 -1.43
C TYR A 57 -0.05 -9.86 -0.65
N ARG A 58 -1.12 -9.37 -0.03
CA ARG A 58 -2.08 -10.23 0.71
C ARG A 58 -2.74 -11.24 -0.23
N ARG A 59 -3.16 -10.81 -1.42
CA ARG A 59 -3.76 -11.67 -2.43
C ARG A 59 -2.81 -12.79 -2.86
N ILE A 60 -1.56 -12.45 -3.18
CA ILE A 60 -0.54 -13.41 -3.60
C ILE A 60 -0.19 -14.36 -2.45
N LYS A 61 -0.02 -13.84 -1.24
CA LYS A 61 0.28 -14.65 -0.06
C LYS A 61 -0.82 -15.69 0.18
N LYS A 62 -2.08 -15.28 0.15
CA LYS A 62 -3.22 -16.21 0.28
C LYS A 62 -3.22 -17.27 -0.81
N GLN A 63 -3.01 -16.88 -2.07
CA GLN A 63 -2.91 -17.85 -3.17
C GLN A 63 -1.76 -18.83 -3.00
N ALA A 64 -0.62 -18.38 -2.49
CA ALA A 64 0.52 -19.25 -2.21
C ALA A 64 0.22 -20.23 -1.06
N GLU A 65 -0.40 -19.75 0.02
CA GLU A 65 -0.82 -20.56 1.17
C GLU A 65 -1.83 -21.64 0.74
N GLU A 66 -2.87 -21.26 -0.01
CA GLU A 66 -3.84 -22.21 -0.57
C GLU A 66 -3.18 -23.24 -1.51
N ALA A 67 -2.26 -22.79 -2.37
CA ALA A 67 -1.56 -23.67 -3.29
C ALA A 67 -0.68 -24.68 -2.56
N MET A 68 0.09 -24.24 -1.56
CA MET A 68 0.91 -25.13 -0.73
C MET A 68 0.04 -26.13 0.04
N PHE A 69 -1.10 -25.67 0.59
CA PHE A 69 -2.01 -26.54 1.31
C PHE A 69 -2.58 -27.63 0.40
N ARG A 70 -3.06 -27.27 -0.80
CA ARG A 70 -3.55 -28.23 -1.80
C ARG A 70 -2.46 -29.21 -2.23
N GLN A 71 -1.25 -28.73 -2.52
CA GLN A 71 -0.12 -29.59 -2.87
C GLN A 71 0.22 -30.57 -1.75
N THR A 72 0.14 -30.15 -0.50
CA THR A 72 0.38 -30.99 0.67
C THR A 72 -0.68 -32.08 0.80
N LEU A 73 -1.96 -31.73 0.64
CA LEU A 73 -3.06 -32.72 0.64
C LEU A 73 -2.92 -33.72 -0.51
N ASP A 74 -2.57 -33.26 -1.71
CA ASP A 74 -2.33 -34.12 -2.86
C ASP A 74 -1.16 -35.09 -2.61
N ALA A 75 -0.08 -34.61 -2.00
CA ALA A 75 1.05 -35.46 -1.62
C ALA A 75 0.65 -36.53 -0.61
N ILE A 76 -0.08 -36.16 0.45
CA ILE A 76 -0.60 -37.09 1.46
C ILE A 76 -1.52 -38.13 0.80
N ASN A 77 -2.40 -37.72 -0.12
CA ASN A 77 -3.28 -38.66 -0.83
C ASN A 77 -2.50 -39.69 -1.65
N ARG A 78 -1.44 -39.27 -2.36
CA ARG A 78 -0.56 -40.18 -3.10
C ARG A 78 0.18 -41.16 -2.18
N GLU A 79 0.62 -40.70 -1.02
CA GLU A 79 1.25 -41.57 -0.02
C GLU A 79 0.25 -42.60 0.54
N ILE A 80 -0.98 -42.17 0.85
CA ILE A 80 -2.06 -43.07 1.27
C ILE A 80 -2.31 -44.14 0.20
N GLU A 81 -2.46 -43.75 -1.07
CA GLU A 81 -2.66 -44.69 -2.18
C GLU A 81 -1.51 -45.69 -2.30
N THR A 82 -0.27 -45.22 -2.11
CA THR A 82 0.93 -46.08 -2.12
C THR A 82 0.89 -47.09 -0.97
N ILE A 83 0.57 -46.65 0.26
CA ILE A 83 0.45 -47.54 1.42
C ILE A 83 -0.67 -48.55 1.21
N MET A 84 -1.82 -48.13 0.67
CA MET A 84 -2.95 -49.01 0.41
C MET A 84 -2.66 -50.07 -0.66
N ALA A 85 -1.73 -49.80 -1.57
CA ALA A 85 -1.28 -50.76 -2.57
C ALA A 85 -0.33 -51.84 -2.00
N THR A 86 0.27 -51.61 -0.83
CA THR A 86 1.19 -52.57 -0.20
C THR A 86 0.47 -53.84 0.28
N ASP A 87 1.19 -54.96 0.28
CA ASP A 87 0.66 -56.23 0.77
C ASP A 87 0.51 -56.24 2.30
N GLU A 88 1.28 -55.40 3.00
CA GLU A 88 1.15 -55.16 4.44
C GLU A 88 -0.22 -54.57 4.78
N TYR A 89 -0.70 -53.59 4.00
CA TYR A 89 -2.04 -53.03 4.18
C TYR A 89 -3.13 -54.03 3.78
N LYS A 90 -2.96 -54.76 2.65
CA LYS A 90 -3.96 -55.77 2.24
C LYS A 90 -4.12 -56.88 3.27
N GLY A 91 -3.03 -57.29 3.90
CA GLY A 91 -2.99 -58.29 4.98
C GLY A 91 -3.37 -57.75 6.36
N SER A 92 -3.59 -56.45 6.53
CA SER A 92 -3.92 -55.86 7.83
C SER A 92 -5.32 -56.23 8.31
N ASP A 93 -5.53 -56.10 9.62
CA ASP A 93 -6.83 -56.30 10.25
C ASP A 93 -7.85 -55.22 9.83
N GLU A 94 -9.14 -55.57 9.93
CA GLU A 94 -10.25 -54.68 9.54
C GLU A 94 -10.27 -53.36 10.30
N LYS A 95 -9.85 -53.35 11.57
CA LYS A 95 -9.81 -52.11 12.37
C LYS A 95 -8.78 -51.13 11.82
N THR A 96 -7.62 -51.63 11.35
CA THR A 96 -6.59 -50.80 10.73
C THR A 96 -7.06 -50.25 9.38
N LYS A 97 -7.72 -51.07 8.55
CA LYS A 97 -8.32 -50.63 7.28
C LYS A 97 -9.38 -49.55 7.49
N ALA A 98 -10.28 -49.75 8.45
CA ALA A 98 -11.32 -48.77 8.77
C ALA A 98 -10.74 -47.42 9.22
N LYS A 99 -9.67 -47.42 10.04
CA LYS A 99 -8.98 -46.20 10.44
C LYS A 99 -8.30 -45.48 9.27
N PHE A 100 -7.70 -46.23 8.35
CA PHE A 100 -7.07 -45.67 7.17
C PHE A 100 -8.08 -44.98 6.25
N VAL A 101 -9.24 -45.60 6.03
CA VAL A 101 -10.35 -45.01 5.27
C VAL A 101 -10.90 -43.76 5.95
N GLN A 102 -11.02 -43.76 7.28
CA GLN A 102 -11.40 -42.55 8.03
C GLN A 102 -10.37 -41.43 7.86
N PHE A 103 -9.08 -41.74 7.90
CA PHE A 103 -8.01 -40.78 7.69
C PHE A 103 -8.06 -40.20 6.26
N GLN A 104 -8.20 -41.05 5.24
CA GLN A 104 -8.32 -40.61 3.84
C GLN A 104 -9.55 -39.71 3.64
N SER A 105 -10.69 -40.06 4.24
CA SER A 105 -11.90 -39.22 4.23
C SER A 105 -11.66 -37.87 4.91
N TRP A 106 -10.92 -37.85 6.02
CA TRP A 106 -10.55 -36.61 6.71
C TRP A 106 -9.61 -35.72 5.88
N VAL A 107 -8.59 -36.30 5.24
CA VAL A 107 -7.69 -35.58 4.32
C VAL A 107 -8.48 -35.01 3.14
N GLY A 108 -9.39 -35.78 2.55
CA GLY A 108 -10.29 -35.32 1.49
C GLY A 108 -11.25 -34.20 1.94
N CYS A 109 -11.74 -34.25 3.17
CA CYS A 109 -12.59 -33.18 3.74
C CYS A 109 -11.79 -31.93 4.14
N GLY A 110 -10.52 -32.08 4.53
CA GLY A 110 -9.62 -30.98 4.87
C GLY A 110 -9.43 -30.00 3.72
N GLY A 111 -9.38 -30.53 2.48
CA GLY A 111 -9.32 -29.71 1.26
C GLY A 111 -10.57 -28.87 1.02
N HIS A 112 -11.74 -29.29 1.50
CA HIS A 112 -13.01 -28.58 1.29
C HIS A 112 -13.31 -27.55 2.38
N LYS A 113 -12.92 -27.81 3.63
CA LYS A 113 -13.23 -26.91 4.76
C LYS A 113 -12.35 -25.66 4.79
N TYR A 114 -11.09 -25.74 4.38
CA TYR A 114 -10.21 -24.57 4.30
C TYR A 114 -10.71 -23.55 3.27
N LEU A 115 -11.22 -24.03 2.12
CA LEU A 115 -11.81 -23.17 1.09
C LEU A 115 -13.13 -22.50 1.50
N GLY A 116 -13.85 -23.07 2.48
CA GLY A 116 -15.15 -22.58 2.93
C GLY A 116 -15.10 -21.60 4.11
N ALA A 117 -14.20 -21.82 5.07
CA ALA A 117 -14.10 -21.00 6.27
C ALA A 117 -13.43 -19.62 6.03
N GLU A 118 -12.62 -19.50 4.97
CA GLU A 118 -11.88 -18.25 4.71
C GLU A 118 -12.71 -17.17 4.01
N LYS A 119 -13.84 -17.54 3.39
CA LYS A 119 -14.80 -16.56 2.83
C LYS A 119 -15.44 -15.69 3.91
N GLU A 120 -15.66 -16.23 5.11
CA GLU A 120 -16.20 -15.48 6.26
C GLU A 120 -15.16 -14.54 6.89
N MET A 121 -13.86 -14.86 6.76
CA MET A 121 -12.78 -14.01 7.30
C MET A 121 -12.51 -12.81 6.38
N GLU A 122 -12.62 -13.01 5.07
CA GLU A 122 -12.44 -11.97 4.04
C GLU A 122 -13.57 -10.92 4.07
N GLU A 123 -14.81 -11.29 4.43
CA GLU A 123 -15.90 -10.33 4.67
C GLU A 123 -15.66 -9.47 5.93
N LYS A 124 -15.11 -10.05 7.00
CA LYS A 124 -14.84 -9.32 8.24
C LYS A 124 -13.67 -8.34 8.12
N GLU A 125 -12.61 -8.71 7.42
CA GLU A 125 -11.48 -7.79 7.19
C GLU A 125 -11.86 -6.63 6.24
N ALA A 126 -12.78 -6.86 5.29
CA ALA A 126 -13.31 -5.82 4.41
C ALA A 126 -14.24 -4.84 5.15
N GLU A 127 -14.96 -5.29 6.18
CA GLU A 127 -15.75 -4.42 7.06
C GLU A 127 -14.86 -3.56 7.97
N GLU A 128 -13.81 -4.15 8.55
CA GLU A 128 -12.89 -3.43 9.45
C GLU A 128 -12.03 -2.38 8.71
N ALA A 129 -11.71 -2.62 7.43
CA ALA A 129 -11.03 -1.65 6.57
C ALA A 129 -11.93 -0.45 6.17
N LYS A 130 -13.25 -0.64 6.13
CA LYS A 130 -14.20 0.45 5.89
C LYS A 130 -14.43 1.31 7.13
N GLU A 131 -14.41 0.71 8.32
CA GLU A 131 -14.63 1.42 9.58
C GLU A 131 -13.46 2.37 9.93
N LYS A 132 -12.21 1.99 9.63
CA LYS A 132 -11.03 2.86 9.81
C LYS A 132 -10.86 3.96 8.75
N GLY A 133 -11.61 3.91 7.65
CA GLY A 133 -11.54 4.90 6.57
C GLY A 133 -12.55 6.05 6.69
N GLN A 134 -13.50 5.99 7.61
CA GLN A 134 -14.57 6.98 7.74
C GLN A 134 -14.32 8.10 8.76
N ASP A 135 -13.26 8.02 9.58
CA ASP A 135 -13.02 8.99 10.66
C ASP A 135 -12.15 10.20 10.26
N GLU A 136 -11.73 10.31 9.00
CA GLU A 136 -10.85 11.41 8.51
C GLU A 136 -11.56 12.42 7.58
N GLN A 137 -12.87 12.63 7.74
CA GLN A 137 -13.56 13.77 7.11
C GLN A 137 -14.46 14.51 8.10
N GLN A 138 -13.94 15.60 8.66
CA GLN A 138 -14.42 16.98 8.42
C GLN A 138 -13.89 17.95 9.48
N GLN A 139 -12.97 18.83 9.09
CA GLN A 139 -13.08 20.25 9.42
C GLN A 139 -12.31 21.06 8.37
N PRO A 140 -12.94 22.04 7.70
CA PRO A 140 -12.22 22.98 6.84
C PRO A 140 -11.45 23.97 7.74
N PRO A 141 -10.16 24.28 7.47
CA PRO A 141 -9.49 25.32 8.22
C PRO A 141 -10.06 26.69 7.77
N LEU A 142 -10.70 27.35 8.72
CA LEU A 142 -11.13 28.74 8.64
C LEU A 142 -9.87 29.63 8.58
N TYR A 143 -9.79 30.48 7.56
CA TYR A 143 -8.74 31.50 7.47
C TYR A 143 -8.94 32.54 8.58
N GLN A 144 -7.91 32.78 9.37
CA GLN A 144 -7.71 34.05 10.09
C GLN A 144 -6.28 34.54 9.80
N ASP A 145 -6.20 35.69 9.12
CA ASP A 145 -5.07 36.60 9.23
C ASP A 145 -4.94 37.00 10.69
N GLU A 146 -3.74 36.85 11.28
CA GLU A 146 -3.20 37.81 12.25
C GLU A 146 -1.66 37.84 12.14
N GLU A 147 -1.15 39.07 12.12
CA GLU A 147 0.26 39.43 12.13
C GLU A 147 0.93 39.13 13.49
N SER A 148 2.26 38.91 13.42
CA SER A 148 3.28 39.21 14.44
C SER A 148 3.49 38.25 15.64
N ALA A 149 4.60 37.50 15.59
CA ALA A 149 5.71 37.63 16.54
C ALA A 149 6.93 36.77 16.11
N PRO A 150 8.19 37.23 16.32
CA PRO A 150 9.40 36.53 15.92
C PRO A 150 9.81 35.52 17.00
N GLY A 151 9.92 34.25 16.63
CA GLY A 151 10.32 33.20 17.58
C GLY A 151 11.07 32.08 16.88
N SER A 152 12.39 32.07 17.06
CA SER A 152 13.38 31.03 16.75
C SER A 152 12.87 29.72 16.11
N ILE A 153 13.17 29.54 14.82
CA ILE A 153 13.25 28.20 14.23
C ILE A 153 14.57 27.59 14.73
N SER A 154 14.49 26.69 15.71
CA SER A 154 15.61 25.82 16.08
C SER A 154 15.52 24.56 15.21
N TYR A 155 16.37 24.45 14.20
CA TYR A 155 16.54 23.21 13.44
C TYR A 155 17.32 22.19 14.28
N PRO A 156 16.90 20.92 14.35
CA PRO A 156 17.74 19.86 14.91
C PRO A 156 18.94 19.61 13.99
N THR A 157 20.14 19.67 14.57
CA THR A 157 21.44 19.47 13.91
C THR A 157 21.67 17.98 13.58
N GLU A 158 22.36 17.71 12.47
CA GLU A 158 22.66 16.40 11.84
C GLU A 158 23.46 15.37 12.69
N LYS A 159 23.09 15.11 13.95
CA LYS A 159 23.82 14.15 14.81
C LYS A 159 22.98 13.08 15.50
N GLU A 160 21.70 12.92 15.19
CA GLU A 160 20.86 11.87 15.80
C GLU A 160 20.34 10.80 14.82
N VAL A 161 20.90 10.73 13.60
CA VAL A 161 20.58 9.64 12.65
C VAL A 161 21.78 8.70 12.51
N LEU A 162 22.30 8.18 13.63
CA LEU A 162 23.10 6.96 13.59
C LEU A 162 22.88 6.18 14.88
N LEU A 163 22.44 4.93 14.71
CA LEU A 163 22.38 3.82 15.67
C LEU A 163 21.06 3.65 16.43
N SER A 164 20.15 2.90 15.81
CA SER A 164 19.57 1.71 16.45
C SER A 164 19.21 0.71 15.36
N VAL A 165 20.24 -0.05 14.99
CA VAL A 165 20.10 -1.46 14.57
C VAL A 165 19.59 -2.24 15.78
#